data_AF-A0A2I0JNB3-F1
#
_entry.id   AF-A0A2I0JNB3-F1
#
_cell.length_a   1.000
_cell.length_b   1.000
_cell.length_c   1.000
_cell.angle_alpha   90.00
_cell.angle_beta   90.00
_cell.angle_gamma   90.00
#
_symmetry.space_group_name_H-M   'P 1'
#
loop_
_entity.id
_entity.type
_entity.pdbx_description
1 polymer ?
#
loop_
_entity_poly.entity_id
_entity_poly.type
_entity_poly.pdbx_seq_one_letter_code
_entity_poly.pdbx_strand_id
1 'polypeptide(L)'
;MNVSLRMKDDPETDKAFGWVLEMYAYAIASALHGVQHTLRKDFMLQPPWDLEVGKNFIIHYTYGCDYNLKGELTYGKIGGWRFDKRSYLSGPPPKNLSLPPPGVPESVVRLVKMVNEATANIPDWDSTRNSG
;
A
#
# COMPACT_ATOMS: atom_id res chain seq x y z
N MET A 1 16.97 4.47 -26.11
CA MET A 1 18.04 4.51 -25.08
C MET A 1 17.39 4.33 -23.73
N ASN A 2 17.90 3.43 -22.87
CA ASN A 2 17.25 3.05 -21.61
C ASN A 2 17.56 4.09 -20.51
N VAL A 3 16.80 5.19 -20.48
CA VAL A 3 17.04 6.33 -19.57
C VAL A 3 16.95 5.91 -18.11
N SER A 4 16.04 5.01 -17.76
CA SER A 4 15.92 4.45 -16.41
C SER A 4 17.19 3.73 -15.95
N LEU A 5 17.83 2.94 -16.82
CA LEU A 5 19.10 2.27 -16.47
C LEU A 5 20.22 3.29 -16.27
N ARG A 6 20.31 4.30 -17.15
CA ARG A 6 21.31 5.38 -16.98
C ARG A 6 21.13 6.15 -15.67
N MET A 7 19.88 6.36 -15.25
CA MET A 7 19.57 6.96 -13.95
C MET A 7 19.84 6.00 -12.78
N LYS A 8 19.81 4.69 -13.00
CA LYS A 8 20.17 3.73 -11.96
C LYS A 8 21.68 3.65 -11.77
N ASP A 9 22.43 3.80 -12.85
CA ASP A 9 23.89 3.80 -12.84
C ASP A 9 24.50 5.14 -12.37
N ASP A 10 23.71 6.22 -12.37
CA ASP A 10 24.14 7.54 -11.91
C ASP A 10 23.96 7.70 -10.38
N PRO A 11 25.04 8.02 -9.63
CA PRO A 11 24.99 8.02 -8.16
C PRO A 11 24.01 9.05 -7.55
N GLU A 12 23.82 10.20 -8.18
CA GLU A 12 22.93 11.25 -7.65
C GLU A 12 21.47 10.83 -7.82
N THR A 13 21.12 10.33 -8.99
CA THR A 13 19.76 9.87 -9.29
C THR A 13 19.43 8.57 -8.56
N ASP A 14 20.35 7.61 -8.41
CA ASP A 14 20.10 6.42 -7.58
C ASP A 14 19.90 6.78 -6.10
N LYS A 15 20.70 7.72 -5.57
CA LYS A 15 20.50 8.20 -4.20
C LYS A 15 19.14 8.86 -4.00
N ALA A 16 18.65 9.58 -5.00
CA ALA A 16 17.37 10.30 -4.92
C ALA A 16 16.15 9.38 -5.07
N PHE A 17 16.18 8.45 -6.03
CA PHE A 17 15.02 7.64 -6.40
C PHE A 17 15.09 6.20 -5.87
N GLY A 18 16.29 5.67 -5.67
CA GLY A 18 16.53 4.30 -5.21
C GLY A 18 15.78 3.26 -6.01
N TRP A 19 15.26 2.25 -5.31
CA TRP A 19 14.44 1.18 -5.91
C TRP A 19 13.17 1.69 -6.62
N VAL A 20 12.67 2.87 -6.25
CA VAL A 20 11.44 3.43 -6.84
C VAL A 20 11.67 3.84 -8.30
N LEU A 21 12.92 4.05 -8.71
CA LEU A 21 13.26 4.38 -10.09
C LEU A 21 12.75 3.35 -11.10
N GLU A 22 12.73 2.07 -10.72
CA GLU A 22 12.16 1.00 -11.56
C GLU A 22 10.66 1.18 -11.79
N MET A 23 9.94 1.73 -10.80
CA MET A 23 8.50 2.05 -10.91
C MET A 23 8.23 3.32 -11.72
N TYR A 24 9.20 4.22 -11.83
CA TYR A 24 9.06 5.49 -12.56
C TYR A 24 9.45 5.43 -14.03
N ALA A 25 9.90 4.28 -14.54
CA ALA A 25 10.30 4.14 -15.94
C ALA A 25 9.21 4.63 -16.92
N TYR A 26 7.94 4.29 -16.67
CA TYR A 26 6.82 4.78 -17.48
C TYR A 26 6.65 6.29 -17.39
N ALA A 27 6.71 6.87 -16.18
CA ALA A 27 6.54 8.30 -15.97
C ALA A 27 7.65 9.11 -16.67
N ILE A 28 8.90 8.65 -16.55
CA ILE A 28 10.06 9.26 -17.20
C ILE A 28 9.93 9.16 -18.72
N ALA A 29 9.61 7.98 -19.25
CA ALA A 29 9.41 7.80 -20.69
C ALA A 29 8.27 8.67 -21.22
N SER A 30 7.15 8.73 -20.50
CA SER A 30 6.01 9.57 -20.85
C SER A 30 6.38 11.05 -20.94
N ALA A 31 7.11 11.55 -19.95
CA ALA A 31 7.59 12.94 -19.92
C ALA A 31 8.52 13.23 -21.10
N LEU A 32 9.45 12.33 -21.43
CA LEU A 32 10.39 12.49 -22.54
C LEU A 32 9.73 12.44 -23.93
N HIS A 33 8.57 11.78 -24.04
CA HIS A 33 7.84 11.66 -25.31
C HIS A 33 6.61 12.57 -25.39
N GLY A 34 6.44 13.50 -24.45
CA GLY A 34 5.33 14.46 -24.45
C GLY A 34 3.95 13.84 -24.24
N VAL A 35 3.87 12.65 -23.63
CA VAL A 35 2.59 12.04 -23.25
C VAL A 35 1.98 12.84 -22.12
N GLN A 36 0.72 13.26 -22.27
CA GLN A 36 0.00 14.05 -21.28
C GLN A 36 -1.01 13.19 -20.51
N HIS A 37 -1.16 13.50 -19.22
CA HIS A 37 -2.08 12.81 -18.32
C HIS A 37 -3.00 13.79 -17.61
N THR A 38 -4.24 13.38 -17.34
CA THR A 38 -5.14 14.10 -16.44
C THR A 38 -4.94 13.60 -15.02
N LEU A 39 -4.51 14.49 -14.11
CA LEU A 39 -4.38 14.15 -12.70
C LEU A 39 -5.75 14.09 -12.02
N ARG A 40 -6.13 12.89 -11.55
CA ARG A 40 -7.32 12.66 -10.71
C ARG A 40 -6.91 12.44 -9.26
N LYS A 41 -6.88 13.55 -8.50
CA LYS A 41 -6.46 13.56 -7.08
C LYS A 41 -7.40 12.76 -6.18
N ASP A 42 -8.64 12.55 -6.62
CA ASP A 42 -9.69 11.81 -5.94
C ASP A 42 -9.72 10.33 -6.34
N PHE A 43 -8.76 9.84 -7.13
CA PHE A 43 -8.82 8.49 -7.65
C PHE A 43 -8.46 7.43 -6.60
N MET A 44 -7.39 7.67 -5.84
CA MET A 44 -6.84 6.70 -4.90
C MET A 44 -6.26 7.38 -3.66
N LEU A 45 -6.34 6.69 -2.51
CA LEU A 45 -5.64 7.03 -1.28
C LEU A 45 -4.72 5.90 -0.83
N GLN A 46 -3.72 6.21 -0.01
CA GLN A 46 -2.64 5.32 0.43
C GLN A 46 -2.41 5.39 1.94
N PRO A 47 -3.12 4.57 2.73
CA PRO A 47 -2.81 4.39 4.14
C PRO A 47 -1.40 3.78 4.33
N PRO A 48 -0.68 4.12 5.42
CA PRO A 48 -1.11 4.97 6.53
C PRO A 48 -0.90 6.48 6.30
N TRP A 49 -0.45 6.90 5.12
CA TRP A 49 -0.07 8.29 4.85
C TRP A 49 -1.26 9.21 4.62
N ASP A 50 -2.24 8.76 3.83
CA ASP A 50 -3.51 9.46 3.69
C ASP A 50 -4.41 9.08 4.87
N LEU A 51 -4.79 10.04 5.70
CA LEU A 51 -5.45 9.79 6.99
C LEU A 51 -6.98 9.61 6.87
N GLU A 52 -7.58 10.28 5.89
CA GLU A 52 -9.03 10.32 5.68
C GLU A 52 -9.41 9.56 4.40
N VAL A 53 -10.61 8.97 4.38
CA VAL A 53 -11.11 8.29 3.17
C VAL A 53 -11.58 9.32 2.14
N GLY A 54 -12.30 10.35 2.59
CA GLY A 54 -12.81 11.42 1.74
C GLY A 54 -13.71 10.91 0.61
N LYS A 55 -13.55 11.48 -0.60
CA LYS A 55 -14.29 11.13 -1.82
C LYS A 55 -13.51 10.16 -2.74
N ASN A 56 -12.50 9.49 -2.19
CA ASN A 56 -11.62 8.65 -3.00
C ASN A 56 -12.31 7.35 -3.42
N PHE A 57 -11.99 6.86 -4.61
CA PHE A 57 -12.59 5.64 -5.16
C PHE A 57 -11.86 4.36 -4.74
N ILE A 58 -10.53 4.42 -4.58
CA ILE A 58 -9.68 3.25 -4.34
C ILE A 58 -8.82 3.45 -3.10
N ILE A 59 -8.69 2.39 -2.28
CA ILE A 59 -7.68 2.30 -1.23
C ILE A 59 -6.54 1.42 -1.73
N HIS A 60 -5.36 2.02 -1.95
CA HIS A 60 -4.16 1.33 -2.37
C HIS A 60 -3.20 1.16 -1.19
N TYR A 61 -2.95 -0.07 -0.76
CA TYR A 61 -2.12 -0.37 0.41
C TYR A 61 -0.74 -0.92 0.01
N THR A 62 0.29 -0.10 0.21
CA THR A 62 1.70 -0.43 -0.13
C THR A 62 2.54 -0.71 1.11
N TYR A 63 2.33 0.09 2.14
CA TYR A 63 3.14 0.09 3.36
C TYR A 63 2.46 -0.71 4.47
N GLY A 64 3.27 -1.27 5.38
CA GLY A 64 2.75 -1.83 6.62
C GLY A 64 2.09 -0.73 7.45
N CYS A 65 0.93 -1.04 7.99
CA CYS A 65 0.21 -0.22 8.96
C CYS A 65 0.54 -0.75 10.35
N ASP A 66 1.65 -0.28 10.93
CA ASP A 66 2.10 -0.67 12.27
C ASP A 66 1.78 0.42 13.28
N TYR A 67 1.03 0.07 14.33
CA TYR A 67 0.59 1.02 15.34
C TYR A 67 0.80 0.46 16.73
N ASN A 68 1.17 1.32 17.69
CA ASN A 68 1.09 0.94 19.10
C ASN A 68 -0.37 0.95 19.58
N LEU A 69 -0.62 0.44 20.79
CA LEU A 69 -1.97 0.35 21.36
C LEU A 69 -2.61 1.73 21.68
N LYS A 70 -1.85 2.82 21.58
CA LYS A 70 -2.36 4.19 21.70
C LYS A 70 -2.78 4.80 20.35
N GLY A 71 -2.63 4.05 19.26
CA GLY A 71 -2.96 4.51 17.91
C GLY A 71 -1.86 5.32 17.22
N GLU A 72 -0.62 5.28 17.73
CA GLU A 72 0.52 6.01 17.14
C GLU A 72 1.28 5.11 16.16
N LEU A 73 1.60 5.62 14.97
CA LEU A 73 2.30 4.89 13.91
C LEU A 73 3.73 4.55 14.35
N THR A 74 4.13 3.28 14.24
CA THR A 74 5.48 2.80 14.57
C THR A 74 6.27 2.52 13.30
N TYR A 75 6.79 3.57 12.66
CA TYR A 75 7.52 3.43 11.40
C TYR A 75 8.73 2.47 11.53
N GLY A 76 8.77 1.45 10.67
CA GLY A 76 9.85 0.47 10.61
C GLY A 76 9.92 -0.50 11.81
N LYS A 77 8.92 -0.51 12.69
CA LYS A 77 8.85 -1.42 13.85
C LYS A 77 7.45 -2.01 13.96
N ILE A 78 7.36 -3.30 14.25
CA ILE A 78 6.08 -3.94 14.52
C ILE A 78 5.50 -3.38 15.82
N GLY A 79 4.32 -2.77 15.71
CA GLY A 79 3.59 -2.19 16.83
C GLY A 79 2.77 -3.22 17.61
N GLY A 80 1.91 -2.74 18.51
CA GLY A 80 0.94 -3.58 19.23
C GLY A 80 -0.22 -4.05 18.33
N TRP A 81 -0.45 -3.37 17.21
CA TRP A 81 -1.35 -3.77 16.14
C TRP A 81 -0.66 -3.58 14.80
N ARG A 82 -0.92 -4.50 13.85
CA ARG A 82 -0.30 -4.48 12.51
C ARG A 82 -1.27 -4.98 11.44
N PHE A 83 -1.29 -4.28 10.32
CA PHE A 83 -1.73 -4.82 9.03
C PHE A 83 -0.64 -4.61 7.98
N ASP A 84 -0.04 -5.71 7.49
CA ASP A 84 0.87 -5.67 6.35
C ASP A 84 0.62 -6.89 5.47
N LYS A 85 0.42 -6.67 4.16
CA LYS A 85 0.21 -7.74 3.19
C LYS A 85 1.37 -8.74 3.13
N ARG A 86 2.59 -8.30 3.48
CA ARG A 86 3.78 -9.15 3.56
C ARG A 86 3.69 -10.20 4.67
N SER A 87 2.77 -10.04 5.62
CA SER A 87 2.47 -11.08 6.63
C SER A 87 1.69 -12.27 6.03
N TYR A 88 1.18 -12.14 4.80
CA TYR A 88 0.29 -13.09 4.14
C TYR A 88 0.83 -13.50 2.76
N LEU A 89 2.14 -13.77 2.66
CA LEU A 89 2.77 -14.17 1.39
C LEU A 89 2.47 -15.62 1.00
N SER A 90 2.15 -16.48 1.97
CA SER A 90 1.89 -17.91 1.78
C SER A 90 0.39 -18.25 1.61
N GLY A 91 -0.48 -17.24 1.59
CA GLY A 91 -1.92 -17.45 1.50
C GLY A 91 -2.70 -16.19 1.84
N PRO A 92 -4.02 -16.19 1.67
CA PRO A 92 -4.84 -15.02 1.95
C PRO A 92 -4.78 -14.62 3.43
N PRO A 93 -5.05 -13.35 3.77
CA PRO A 93 -5.24 -12.95 5.16
C PRO A 93 -6.41 -13.74 5.79
N PRO A 94 -6.33 -14.05 7.09
CA PRO A 94 -7.42 -14.74 7.77
C PRO A 94 -8.66 -13.85 7.85
N LYS A 95 -9.83 -14.49 7.93
CA LYS A 95 -11.09 -13.82 8.23
C LYS A 95 -11.04 -13.16 9.61
N ASN A 96 -11.84 -12.11 9.81
CA ASN A 96 -12.02 -11.43 11.10
C ASN A 96 -10.73 -10.85 11.68
N LEU A 97 -9.95 -10.14 10.86
CA LEU A 97 -8.83 -9.34 11.33
C LEU A 97 -9.28 -8.37 12.42
N SER A 98 -8.46 -8.21 13.45
CA SER A 98 -8.72 -7.23 14.51
C SER A 98 -8.72 -5.82 13.92
N LEU A 99 -9.69 -5.01 14.34
CA LEU A 99 -9.68 -3.59 14.01
C LEU A 99 -8.51 -2.89 14.72
N PRO A 100 -7.95 -1.83 14.12
CA PRO A 100 -6.88 -1.08 14.75
C PRO A 100 -7.34 -0.39 16.04
N PRO A 101 -6.40 -0.06 16.96
CA PRO A 101 -6.72 0.61 18.21
C PRO A 101 -7.30 2.01 17.99
N PRO A 102 -7.98 2.59 19.01
CA PRO A 102 -8.41 3.99 18.96
C PRO A 102 -7.24 4.93 18.66
N GLY A 103 -7.49 5.98 17.89
CA GLY A 103 -6.47 6.95 17.45
C GLY A 103 -5.83 6.65 16.10
N VAL A 104 -6.02 5.43 15.56
CA VAL A 104 -5.58 5.10 14.21
C VAL A 104 -6.44 5.80 13.14
N PRO A 105 -5.86 6.29 12.03
CA PRO A 105 -6.59 7.05 11.01
C PRO A 105 -7.77 6.28 10.40
N GLU A 106 -8.81 7.02 9.98
CA GLU A 106 -10.03 6.49 9.39
C GLU A 106 -9.73 5.63 8.15
N SER A 107 -8.76 6.03 7.35
CA SER A 107 -8.35 5.33 6.14
C SER A 107 -7.85 3.90 6.40
N VAL A 108 -7.08 3.70 7.49
CA VAL A 108 -6.59 2.38 7.92
C VAL A 108 -7.73 1.55 8.50
N VAL A 109 -8.60 2.17 9.31
CA VAL A 109 -9.80 1.50 9.84
C VAL A 109 -10.69 1.01 8.68
N ARG A 110 -10.90 1.86 7.67
CA ARG A 110 -11.70 1.52 6.48
C ARG A 110 -11.07 0.38 5.70
N LEU A 111 -9.76 0.41 5.46
CA LEU A 111 -9.03 -0.65 4.78
C LEU A 111 -9.31 -2.02 5.44
N VAL A 112 -9.11 -2.13 6.75
CA VAL A 112 -9.28 -3.40 7.48
C VAL A 112 -10.73 -3.87 7.46
N LYS A 113 -11.70 -2.95 7.58
CA LYS A 113 -13.13 -3.28 7.45
C LYS A 113 -13.46 -3.86 6.08
N MET A 114 -12.96 -3.26 5.01
CA MET A 114 -13.19 -3.74 3.64
C MET A 114 -12.52 -5.10 3.40
N VAL A 115 -11.32 -5.32 3.95
CA VAL A 115 -10.68 -6.64 3.92
C VAL A 115 -11.56 -7.66 4.64
N ASN A 116 -12.03 -7.36 5.86
CA ASN A 116 -12.90 -8.26 6.61
C ASN A 116 -14.21 -8.56 5.87
N GLU A 117 -14.87 -7.54 5.33
CA GLU A 117 -16.08 -7.69 4.50
C GLU A 117 -15.82 -8.61 3.30
N ALA A 118 -14.72 -8.39 2.56
CA ALA A 118 -14.36 -9.22 1.42
C ALA A 118 -14.10 -10.67 1.85
N THR A 119 -13.28 -10.88 2.88
CA THR A 119 -12.94 -12.23 3.37
C THR A 119 -14.17 -13.00 3.87
N ALA A 120 -15.19 -12.31 4.37
CA ALA A 120 -16.42 -12.92 4.85
C ALA A 120 -17.36 -13.35 3.71
N ASN A 121 -17.32 -12.64 2.58
CA ASN A 121 -18.29 -12.80 1.49
C ASN A 121 -17.75 -13.48 0.24
N ILE A 122 -16.43 -13.61 0.09
CA ILE A 122 -15.82 -14.33 -1.04
C ILE A 122 -15.88 -15.86 -0.75
N PRO A 123 -16.54 -16.65 -1.62
CA PRO A 123 -16.57 -18.11 -1.48
C PRO A 123 -15.17 -18.72 -1.48
N ASP A 124 -15.01 -19.85 -0.78
CA ASP A 124 -13.76 -20.62 -0.77
C ASP A 124 -12.51 -19.85 -0.33
N TRP A 125 -12.67 -18.73 0.39
CA TRP A 125 -11.56 -17.89 0.84
C TRP A 125 -10.43 -18.69 1.53
N ASP A 126 -10.80 -19.58 2.44
CA ASP A 126 -9.84 -20.37 3.22
C ASP A 126 -9.23 -21.55 2.45
N SER A 127 -9.84 -21.96 1.33
CA SER A 127 -9.36 -23.12 0.55
C SER A 127 -7.97 -22.90 -0.05
N THR A 128 -7.64 -21.64 -0.34
CA THR A 128 -6.33 -21.23 -0.88
C THR A 128 -5.20 -21.27 0.15
N ARG A 129 -5.51 -21.52 1.44
CA ARG A 129 -4.53 -21.57 2.53
C ARG A 129 -3.95 -22.97 2.77
N ASN A 130 -4.63 -24.02 2.31
CA ASN A 130 -4.30 -25.41 2.63
C ASN A 130 -3.59 -26.17 1.50
N SER A 131 -3.17 -25.48 0.44
CA SER A 131 -2.51 -26.08 -0.73
C SER A 131 -0.97 -25.99 -0.69
N GLY A 132 -0.38 -25.87 0.51
CA GLY A 132 1.08 -25.77 0.73
C GLY A 132 1.63 -26.89 1.60
#